data_AF-A0A6N7WYN1-F1
#
_entry.id   AF-A0A6N7WYN1-F1
#
_cell.length_a   1.000
_cell.length_b   1.000
_cell.length_c   1.000
_cell.angle_alpha   90.00
_cell.angle_beta   90.00
_cell.angle_gamma   90.00
#
_symmetry.space_group_name_H-M   'P 1'
#
loop_
_entity.id
_entity.type
_entity.pdbx_description
1 polymer ?
#
loop_
_entity_poly.entity_id
_entity_poly.type
_entity_poly.pdbx_seq_one_letter_code
_entity_poly.pdbx_strand_id
1 'polypeptide(L)'
;MRLRREDLYPRLEPLLGQVAKPSRYLDHEWGAIEEQDGPFHVVLMYPDVYEVGLPNMGLSILYTAINRVEGMSCERGYLPWVDMADLMRARDVPLLALESSSPIASFDVVGFTLAHEMACTNIVEALDLSRIPIRAEERAQDDPIVVAGGPSVWNCEPVSPMFDAVLLGDGEEAMVEICACVRDARARGLARRDILLELSRVQGVYVPSLYDVVVDDTSTQWGYAVPKPKTGAPAVVYKRSLQDFSSTEPVPQRIVPYMDVVQDRLAVEVLRGCARGCRFCQAGMTYRPVRERPAEQVVAAAREGLALTGHDEVSLTSLSTTDHSQCAQILHTLNEDVRGTGVRVSIPSQRLDSFGVEMAAEVGGSKRGGLTFAPEAGSQRLRDVINKNVTEKDIDTAAENAFRNGWRRMKLYFMMGLPTETDDDIVAINETADRVLEIGRSVVGRGPKSGVSVSISVAVFVPKAYTPFQWCGQLDLEEVRRRQQLLLSTCPDHAIKISYHDAEVSLIEAVLSKVGRRGFDLILAAWRHGCRFDAWTDQFSFERWTAAAAEVGMDLEAIASADTPLDARLPWEHTSPAVSQGFLRREYRRAAQGVTTPDCTRESCVGCGVCPKLGVENAIVGDRHGRH
;
A
#
# COMPACT_ATOMS: atom_id res chain seq x y z
N MET A 1 -8.18 20.73 -22.64
CA MET A 1 -8.13 22.15 -22.22
C MET A 1 -8.69 22.21 -20.82
N ARG A 2 -7.94 22.80 -19.88
CA ARG A 2 -8.31 22.92 -18.47
C ARG A 2 -9.73 23.49 -18.32
N LEU A 3 -10.55 22.84 -17.49
CA LEU A 3 -11.89 23.34 -17.21
C LEU A 3 -11.81 24.59 -16.33
N ARG A 4 -12.88 25.39 -16.35
CA ARG A 4 -12.99 26.53 -15.43
C ARG A 4 -13.15 25.99 -14.00
N ARG A 5 -12.46 26.62 -13.05
CA ARG A 5 -12.67 26.40 -11.62
C ARG A 5 -13.95 27.14 -11.21
N GLU A 6 -14.96 26.38 -10.81
CA GLU A 6 -16.26 26.86 -10.37
C GLU A 6 -16.93 25.78 -9.52
N ASP A 7 -17.70 26.18 -8.51
CA ASP A 7 -18.49 25.26 -7.69
C ASP A 7 -19.64 24.65 -8.53
N LEU A 8 -19.59 23.34 -8.73
CA LEU A 8 -20.62 22.57 -9.43
C LEU A 8 -21.48 21.71 -8.51
N TYR A 9 -21.43 21.89 -7.19
CA TYR A 9 -22.28 21.19 -6.23
C TYR A 9 -23.77 21.30 -6.56
N PRO A 10 -24.32 22.45 -7.02
CA PRO A 10 -25.73 22.55 -7.42
C PRO A 10 -26.15 21.60 -8.56
N ARG A 11 -25.17 21.06 -9.32
CA ARG A 11 -25.42 20.03 -10.34
C ARG A 11 -25.34 18.61 -9.79
N LEU A 12 -24.56 18.39 -8.73
CA LEU A 12 -24.40 17.11 -8.05
C LEU A 12 -25.53 16.85 -7.04
N GLU A 13 -25.94 17.87 -6.28
CA GLU A 13 -26.94 17.79 -5.21
C GLU A 13 -28.26 17.09 -5.64
N PRO A 14 -28.85 17.37 -6.83
CA PRO A 14 -30.06 16.68 -7.27
C PRO A 14 -29.89 15.18 -7.52
N LEU A 15 -28.66 14.68 -7.59
CA LEU A 15 -28.34 13.26 -7.81
C LEU A 15 -28.26 12.49 -6.49
N LEU A 16 -28.03 13.16 -5.35
CA LEU A 16 -27.82 12.52 -4.04
C LEU A 16 -29.00 11.65 -3.61
N GLY A 17 -30.23 12.03 -3.96
CA GLY A 17 -31.44 11.24 -3.65
C GLY A 17 -31.58 9.94 -4.46
N GLN A 18 -30.68 9.66 -5.40
CA GLN A 18 -30.76 8.53 -6.34
C GLN A 18 -29.63 7.51 -6.16
N VAL A 19 -28.72 7.72 -5.20
CA VAL A 19 -27.50 6.90 -5.02
C VAL A 19 -27.43 6.26 -3.65
N ALA A 20 -26.63 5.20 -3.53
CA ALA A 20 -26.24 4.61 -2.26
C ALA A 20 -25.23 5.52 -1.53
N LYS A 21 -25.44 5.65 -0.21
CA LYS A 21 -24.57 6.43 0.70
C LYS A 21 -24.28 7.86 0.18
N PRO A 22 -25.29 8.73 0.07
CA PRO A 22 -25.09 10.12 -0.38
C PRO A 22 -24.10 10.92 0.48
N SER A 23 -23.87 10.48 1.73
CA SER A 23 -22.87 11.06 2.64
C SER A 23 -21.44 11.08 2.08
N ARG A 24 -21.11 10.24 1.10
CA ARG A 24 -19.81 10.24 0.39
C ARG A 24 -19.50 11.56 -0.32
N TYR A 25 -20.51 12.39 -0.55
CA TYR A 25 -20.45 13.55 -1.44
C TYR A 25 -20.84 14.88 -0.75
N LEU A 26 -20.98 14.89 0.58
CA LEU A 26 -21.49 16.07 1.32
C LEU A 26 -20.43 17.14 1.64
N ASP A 27 -19.16 16.72 1.76
CA ASP A 27 -18.03 17.60 2.15
C ASP A 27 -18.20 18.32 3.52
N HIS A 28 -17.42 19.37 3.80
CA HIS A 28 -17.38 20.24 4.98
C HIS A 28 -17.11 19.54 6.31
N GLU A 29 -16.34 18.48 6.23
CA GLU A 29 -16.00 17.63 7.35
C GLU A 29 -15.19 18.40 8.40
N TRP A 30 -15.39 18.07 9.67
CA TRP A 30 -14.60 18.70 10.73
C TRP A 30 -13.12 18.40 10.52
N GLY A 31 -12.28 19.43 10.56
CA GLY A 31 -10.84 19.32 10.34
C GLY A 31 -10.40 19.34 8.87
N ALA A 32 -11.33 19.42 7.91
CA ALA A 32 -11.00 19.76 6.54
C ALA A 32 -10.43 21.20 6.47
N ILE A 33 -9.46 21.40 5.59
CA ILE A 33 -8.81 22.69 5.35
C ILE A 33 -9.50 23.36 4.17
N GLU A 34 -10.01 24.56 4.40
CA GLU A 34 -10.61 25.39 3.36
C GLU A 34 -9.58 25.85 2.32
N GLU A 35 -10.06 26.15 1.12
CA GLU A 35 -9.23 26.69 0.05
C GLU A 35 -8.50 27.97 0.49
N GLN A 36 -7.19 28.02 0.23
CA GLN A 36 -6.38 29.20 0.48
C GLN A 36 -6.49 30.22 -0.65
N ASP A 37 -6.35 31.51 -0.30
CA ASP A 37 -6.17 32.59 -1.26
C ASP A 37 -4.89 32.36 -2.09
N GLY A 38 -5.03 32.07 -3.39
CA GLY A 38 -3.88 31.89 -4.28
C GLY A 38 -4.28 31.20 -5.60
N PRO A 39 -3.47 31.31 -6.67
CA PRO A 39 -3.85 30.79 -7.99
C PRO A 39 -3.46 29.32 -8.23
N PHE A 40 -2.82 28.65 -7.26
CA PHE A 40 -2.28 27.31 -7.46
C PHE A 40 -3.05 26.26 -6.67
N HIS A 41 -3.74 25.38 -7.38
CA HIS A 41 -4.66 24.41 -6.80
C HIS A 41 -4.22 22.99 -7.13
N VAL A 42 -4.18 22.15 -6.10
CA VAL A 42 -3.84 20.74 -6.18
C VAL A 42 -5.04 19.92 -5.73
N VAL A 43 -5.29 18.79 -6.38
CA VAL A 43 -6.22 17.79 -5.86
C VAL A 43 -5.53 16.44 -5.78
N LEU A 44 -5.66 15.79 -4.63
CA LEU A 44 -5.14 14.45 -4.40
C LEU A 44 -6.29 13.43 -4.46
N MET A 45 -6.23 12.62 -5.51
CA MET A 45 -7.17 11.56 -5.81
C MET A 45 -6.74 10.25 -5.13
N TYR A 46 -7.67 9.68 -4.36
CA TYR A 46 -7.62 8.25 -4.05
C TYR A 46 -8.51 7.51 -5.06
N PRO A 47 -7.99 6.53 -5.83
CA PRO A 47 -8.73 5.86 -6.89
C PRO A 47 -9.67 4.77 -6.34
N ASP A 48 -10.47 5.12 -5.34
CA ASP A 48 -11.54 4.29 -4.76
C ASP A 48 -12.56 5.22 -4.07
N VAL A 49 -13.62 4.65 -3.49
CA VAL A 49 -14.63 5.39 -2.74
C VAL A 49 -14.07 6.04 -1.49
N TYR A 50 -14.76 7.10 -1.06
CA TYR A 50 -14.46 7.91 0.11
C TYR A 50 -14.11 7.08 1.36
N GLU A 51 -14.94 6.10 1.73
CA GLU A 51 -14.75 5.34 2.98
C GLU A 51 -13.50 4.46 3.01
N VAL A 52 -12.93 4.15 1.83
CA VAL A 52 -11.66 3.43 1.69
C VAL A 52 -10.49 4.40 1.62
N GLY A 53 -10.67 5.53 0.95
CA GLY A 53 -9.60 6.50 0.71
C GLY A 53 -9.28 7.41 1.88
N LEU A 54 -10.28 7.88 2.64
CA LEU A 54 -10.07 8.77 3.78
C LEU A 54 -9.03 8.26 4.81
N PRO A 55 -9.07 6.99 5.26
CA PRO A 55 -8.09 6.50 6.23
C PRO A 55 -6.68 6.32 5.63
N ASN A 56 -6.46 6.64 4.36
CA ASN A 56 -5.12 6.57 3.76
C ASN A 56 -4.21 7.66 4.35
N MET A 57 -3.32 7.25 5.23
CA MET A 57 -2.37 8.14 5.90
C MET A 57 -1.46 8.90 4.93
N GLY A 58 -1.06 8.27 3.81
CA GLY A 58 -0.25 8.93 2.78
C GLY A 58 -0.96 10.13 2.17
N LEU A 59 -2.26 9.99 1.86
CA LEU A 59 -3.11 11.08 1.38
C LEU A 59 -3.15 12.24 2.40
N SER A 60 -3.43 11.94 3.67
CA SER A 60 -3.50 12.95 4.74
C SER A 60 -2.17 13.68 4.97
N ILE A 61 -1.05 12.96 4.86
CA ILE A 61 0.30 13.53 4.96
C ILE A 61 0.51 14.58 3.87
N LEU A 62 0.25 14.21 2.61
CA LEU A 62 0.47 15.10 1.46
C LEU A 62 -0.49 16.28 1.47
N TYR A 63 -1.76 16.03 1.78
CA TYR A 63 -2.80 17.05 1.95
C TYR A 63 -2.36 18.12 2.96
N THR A 64 -1.92 17.68 4.15
CA THR A 64 -1.43 18.58 5.20
C THR A 64 -0.17 19.32 4.77
N ALA A 65 0.79 18.64 4.13
CA ALA A 65 2.06 19.23 3.74
C ALA A 65 1.88 20.36 2.70
N ILE A 66 1.04 20.15 1.68
CA ILE A 66 0.77 21.15 0.66
C ILE A 66 -0.02 22.33 1.26
N ASN A 67 -1.05 22.06 2.06
CA ASN A 67 -1.86 23.12 2.68
C ASN A 67 -1.12 23.94 3.76
N ARG A 68 0.10 23.57 4.14
CA ARG A 68 0.97 24.42 4.99
C ARG A 68 1.73 25.48 4.19
N VAL A 69 1.76 25.38 2.87
CA VAL A 69 2.49 26.28 2.00
C VAL A 69 1.57 27.42 1.56
N GLU A 70 1.95 28.65 1.91
CA GLU A 70 1.22 29.85 1.53
C GLU A 70 1.08 29.95 0.00
N GLY A 71 -0.14 30.22 -0.46
CA GLY A 71 -0.47 30.38 -1.88
C GLY A 71 -0.61 29.06 -2.66
N MET A 72 -0.68 27.92 -1.98
CA MET A 72 -1.07 26.63 -2.56
C MET A 72 -2.26 26.07 -1.79
N SER A 73 -3.31 25.65 -2.49
CA SER A 73 -4.42 24.90 -1.88
C SER A 73 -4.37 23.44 -2.35
N CYS A 74 -4.68 22.53 -1.43
CA CYS A 74 -4.82 21.11 -1.74
C CYS A 74 -6.19 20.61 -1.29
N GLU A 75 -6.86 19.92 -2.20
CA GLU A 75 -8.15 19.28 -1.98
C GLU A 75 -8.04 17.77 -2.11
N ARG A 76 -9.06 17.07 -1.62
CA ARG A 76 -9.21 15.62 -1.75
C ARG A 76 -10.19 15.31 -2.87
N GLY A 77 -9.96 14.19 -3.54
CA GLY A 77 -10.94 13.64 -4.46
C GLY A 77 -10.96 12.12 -4.39
N TYR A 78 -12.13 11.56 -4.66
CA TYR A 78 -12.39 10.12 -4.59
C TYR A 78 -13.14 9.70 -5.84
N LEU A 79 -12.99 8.43 -6.24
CA LEU A 79 -13.81 7.92 -7.33
C LEU A 79 -15.24 7.68 -6.80
N PRO A 80 -16.28 8.30 -7.41
CA PRO A 80 -17.66 8.05 -7.00
C PRO A 80 -18.02 6.59 -7.24
N TRP A 81 -18.92 6.07 -6.40
CA TRP A 81 -19.42 4.71 -6.60
C TRP A 81 -20.15 4.59 -7.94
N VAL A 82 -20.31 3.36 -8.44
CA VAL A 82 -20.78 3.08 -9.80
C VAL A 82 -22.12 3.75 -10.14
N ASP A 83 -23.03 3.85 -9.17
CA ASP A 83 -24.33 4.51 -9.34
C ASP A 83 -24.21 6.03 -9.55
N MET A 84 -23.39 6.70 -8.74
CA MET A 84 -23.13 8.12 -8.89
C MET A 84 -22.31 8.41 -10.15
N ALA A 85 -21.28 7.62 -10.44
CA ALA A 85 -20.47 7.77 -11.66
C ALA A 85 -21.34 7.71 -12.93
N ASP A 86 -22.28 6.76 -12.98
CA ASP A 86 -23.19 6.60 -14.11
C ASP A 86 -24.19 7.77 -14.22
N LEU A 87 -24.73 8.25 -13.09
CA LEU A 87 -25.60 9.43 -13.06
C LEU A 87 -24.87 10.70 -13.46
N MET A 88 -23.64 10.89 -13.01
CA MET A 88 -22.78 12.03 -13.38
C MET A 88 -22.54 12.05 -14.88
N ARG A 89 -22.19 10.90 -15.50
CA ARG A 89 -22.08 10.79 -16.96
C ARG A 89 -23.40 11.10 -17.67
N ALA A 90 -24.51 10.52 -17.21
CA ALA A 90 -25.82 10.72 -17.83
C ALA A 90 -26.32 12.18 -17.75
N ARG A 91 -25.85 12.94 -16.76
CA ARG A 91 -26.23 14.35 -16.51
C ARG A 91 -25.14 15.36 -16.88
N ASP A 92 -24.09 14.88 -17.56
CA ASP A 92 -22.94 15.69 -17.98
C ASP A 92 -22.24 16.43 -16.82
N VAL A 93 -22.18 15.82 -15.64
CA VAL A 93 -21.45 16.35 -14.47
C VAL A 93 -20.04 15.75 -14.47
N PRO A 94 -18.97 16.55 -14.54
CA PRO A 94 -17.60 16.02 -14.44
C PRO A 94 -17.29 15.58 -13.01
N LEU A 95 -16.23 14.80 -12.82
CA LEU A 95 -15.71 14.50 -11.49
C LEU A 95 -15.31 15.79 -10.77
N LEU A 96 -15.71 15.91 -9.50
CA LEU A 96 -15.50 17.08 -8.66
C LEU A 96 -14.55 16.75 -7.50
N ALA A 97 -13.77 17.75 -7.07
CA ALA A 97 -13.06 17.70 -5.79
C ALA A 97 -14.08 17.75 -4.63
N LEU A 98 -13.69 17.24 -3.47
CA LEU A 98 -14.60 17.14 -2.34
C LEU A 98 -14.87 18.53 -1.74
N GLU A 99 -13.83 19.30 -1.41
CA GLU A 99 -13.93 20.57 -0.67
C GLU A 99 -14.62 21.70 -1.45
N SER A 100 -14.17 21.97 -2.67
CA SER A 100 -14.70 23.09 -3.45
C SER A 100 -15.83 22.70 -4.39
N SER A 101 -16.09 21.40 -4.55
CA SER A 101 -16.93 20.88 -5.64
C SER A 101 -16.53 21.40 -7.03
N SER A 102 -15.25 21.78 -7.20
CA SER A 102 -14.69 22.21 -8.48
C SER A 102 -14.37 21.01 -9.37
N PRO A 103 -14.52 21.12 -10.72
CA PRO A 103 -14.08 20.07 -11.63
C PRO A 103 -12.61 19.70 -11.43
N ILE A 104 -12.28 18.41 -11.35
CA ILE A 104 -10.90 17.94 -11.18
C ILE A 104 -9.97 18.43 -12.30
N ALA A 105 -10.47 18.53 -13.54
CA ALA A 105 -9.72 19.10 -14.66
C ALA A 105 -9.49 20.62 -14.57
N SER A 106 -9.96 21.30 -13.52
CA SER A 106 -9.70 22.71 -13.27
C SER A 106 -8.50 22.96 -12.35
N PHE A 107 -7.83 21.92 -11.84
CA PHE A 107 -6.66 22.04 -10.95
C PHE A 107 -5.34 22.17 -11.73
N ASP A 108 -4.28 22.65 -11.07
CA ASP A 108 -2.94 22.75 -11.65
C ASP A 108 -2.22 21.40 -11.65
N VAL A 109 -2.43 20.65 -10.57
CA VAL A 109 -1.88 19.31 -10.34
C VAL A 109 -2.98 18.37 -9.85
N VAL A 110 -3.04 17.17 -10.43
CA VAL A 110 -3.91 16.07 -9.99
C VAL A 110 -3.01 14.92 -9.57
N GLY A 111 -2.96 14.59 -8.28
CA GLY A 111 -2.12 13.53 -7.75
C GLY A 111 -2.90 12.25 -7.47
N PHE A 112 -2.50 11.11 -8.01
CA PHE A 112 -3.13 9.81 -7.75
C PHE A 112 -2.29 8.95 -6.80
N THR A 113 -2.95 8.35 -5.80
CA THR A 113 -2.32 7.30 -4.98
C THR A 113 -2.46 5.93 -5.66
N LEU A 114 -1.35 5.33 -6.07
CA LEU A 114 -1.28 3.94 -6.52
C LEU A 114 -1.26 3.00 -5.31
N ALA A 115 -2.46 2.66 -4.82
CA ALA A 115 -2.62 1.81 -3.65
C ALA A 115 -2.24 0.35 -3.93
N HIS A 116 -2.78 -0.23 -5.00
CA HIS A 116 -2.54 -1.61 -5.46
C HIS A 116 -2.87 -1.73 -6.95
N GLU A 117 -2.44 -2.82 -7.59
CA GLU A 117 -2.62 -3.04 -9.03
C GLU A 117 -4.10 -3.12 -9.43
N MET A 118 -4.97 -3.66 -8.58
CA MET A 118 -6.41 -3.75 -8.86
C MET A 118 -7.13 -2.39 -8.93
N ALA A 119 -6.46 -1.28 -8.63
CA ALA A 119 -7.01 0.08 -8.77
C ALA A 119 -6.69 0.73 -10.14
N CYS A 120 -5.99 0.05 -11.05
CA CYS A 120 -5.55 0.64 -12.32
C CYS A 120 -6.73 1.13 -13.18
N THR A 121 -7.82 0.35 -13.26
CA THR A 121 -9.04 0.72 -13.99
C THR A 121 -9.78 1.89 -13.35
N ASN A 122 -9.72 2.02 -12.02
CA ASN A 122 -10.28 3.16 -11.30
C ASN A 122 -9.59 4.48 -11.63
N ILE A 123 -8.28 4.44 -11.92
CA ILE A 123 -7.54 5.63 -12.36
C ILE A 123 -8.02 6.04 -13.76
N VAL A 124 -8.24 5.08 -14.66
CA VAL A 124 -8.81 5.35 -15.99
C VAL A 124 -10.21 5.96 -15.85
N GLU A 125 -11.08 5.36 -15.03
CA GLU A 125 -12.43 5.85 -14.73
C GLU A 125 -12.41 7.29 -14.20
N ALA A 126 -11.49 7.59 -13.27
CA ALA A 126 -11.36 8.92 -12.69
C ALA A 126 -10.87 9.95 -13.72
N LEU A 127 -9.90 9.61 -14.56
CA LEU A 127 -9.41 10.51 -15.62
C LEU A 127 -10.50 10.80 -16.65
N ASP A 128 -11.21 9.76 -17.10
CA ASP A 128 -12.33 9.87 -18.04
C ASP A 128 -13.46 10.75 -17.48
N LEU A 129 -13.94 10.46 -16.27
CA LEU A 129 -15.01 11.21 -15.62
C LEU A 129 -14.59 12.66 -15.31
N SER A 130 -13.30 12.90 -15.05
CA SER A 130 -12.73 14.24 -14.89
C SER A 130 -12.59 15.01 -16.19
N ARG A 131 -12.74 14.35 -17.35
CA ARG A 131 -12.46 14.90 -18.69
C ARG A 131 -10.99 15.28 -18.91
N ILE A 132 -10.08 14.57 -18.23
CA ILE A 132 -8.64 14.68 -18.44
C ILE A 132 -8.25 13.59 -19.45
N PRO A 133 -7.51 13.90 -20.52
CA PRO A 133 -7.02 12.88 -21.44
C PRO A 133 -6.29 11.77 -20.68
N ILE A 134 -6.71 10.52 -20.93
CA ILE A 134 -6.22 9.33 -20.22
C ILE A 134 -4.72 9.20 -20.49
N ARG A 135 -4.29 9.31 -21.76
CA ARG A 135 -2.88 9.27 -22.13
C ARG A 135 -2.23 10.63 -21.89
N ALA A 136 -1.09 10.63 -21.21
CA ALA A 136 -0.33 11.86 -20.94
C ALA A 136 0.10 12.59 -22.22
N GLU A 137 0.35 11.85 -23.31
CA GLU A 137 0.75 12.42 -24.61
C GLU A 137 -0.37 13.20 -25.32
N GLU A 138 -1.63 12.97 -24.94
CA GLU A 138 -2.81 13.65 -25.50
C GLU A 138 -3.15 14.95 -24.75
N ARG A 139 -2.45 15.25 -23.65
CA ARG A 139 -2.72 16.42 -22.81
C ARG A 139 -2.21 17.70 -23.47
N ALA A 140 -3.06 18.72 -23.46
CA ALA A 140 -2.71 20.05 -23.93
C ALA A 140 -1.78 20.80 -22.96
N GLN A 141 -1.25 21.94 -23.42
CA GLN A 141 -0.37 22.81 -22.63
C GLN A 141 -0.99 23.19 -21.28
N ASP A 142 -2.28 23.56 -21.26
CA ASP A 142 -2.94 24.09 -20.07
C ASP A 142 -3.56 23.02 -19.17
N ASP A 143 -3.71 21.78 -19.64
CA ASP A 143 -4.27 20.67 -18.85
C ASP A 143 -3.46 20.44 -17.55
N PRO A 144 -4.08 19.91 -16.48
CA PRO A 144 -3.38 19.62 -15.23
C PRO A 144 -2.15 18.75 -15.45
N ILE A 145 -1.12 18.93 -14.63
CA ILE A 145 -0.02 17.96 -14.52
C ILE A 145 -0.54 16.81 -13.66
N VAL A 146 -0.64 15.61 -14.23
CA VAL A 146 -1.13 14.43 -13.51
C VAL A 146 0.07 13.67 -12.94
N VAL A 147 0.13 13.56 -11.62
CA VAL A 147 1.20 12.85 -10.92
C VAL A 147 0.68 11.60 -10.24
N ALA A 148 1.55 10.61 -10.05
CA ALA A 148 1.26 9.42 -9.26
C ALA A 148 2.25 9.27 -8.11
N GLY A 149 1.83 8.62 -7.03
CA GLY A 149 2.67 8.24 -5.90
C GLY A 149 2.09 7.03 -5.16
N GLY A 150 2.65 6.69 -4.01
CA GLY A 150 2.10 5.65 -3.14
C GLY A 150 2.83 4.31 -3.19
N PRO A 151 2.33 3.30 -2.46
CA PRO A 151 3.08 2.08 -2.18
C PRO A 151 3.34 1.20 -3.41
N SER A 152 2.52 1.28 -4.47
CA SER A 152 2.58 0.38 -5.63
C SER A 152 3.28 0.95 -6.87
N VAL A 153 4.02 2.06 -6.73
CA VAL A 153 4.78 2.70 -7.83
C VAL A 153 5.98 1.89 -8.33
N TRP A 154 6.34 0.80 -7.66
CA TRP A 154 7.58 0.07 -7.92
C TRP A 154 7.61 -0.70 -9.24
N ASN A 155 6.45 -1.10 -9.76
CA ASN A 155 6.28 -1.37 -11.18
C ASN A 155 5.20 -0.45 -11.73
N CYS A 156 5.56 0.82 -11.98
CA CYS A 156 4.62 1.80 -12.52
C CYS A 156 4.51 1.75 -14.05
N GLU A 157 5.34 0.97 -14.76
CA GLU A 157 5.33 0.95 -16.23
C GLU A 157 3.95 0.65 -16.85
N PRO A 158 3.16 -0.31 -16.35
CA PRO A 158 1.82 -0.61 -16.91
C PRO A 158 0.85 0.56 -16.83
N VAL A 159 1.04 1.46 -15.87
CA VAL A 159 0.20 2.65 -15.67
C VAL A 159 0.88 3.96 -16.10
N SER A 160 2.17 3.91 -16.39
CA SER A 160 3.00 5.08 -16.71
C SER A 160 2.46 5.94 -17.86
N PRO A 161 1.78 5.41 -18.90
CA PRO A 161 1.21 6.25 -19.95
C PRO A 161 0.10 7.19 -19.45
N MET A 162 -0.46 6.96 -18.26
CA MET A 162 -1.45 7.84 -17.64
C MET A 162 -0.84 9.03 -16.91
N PHE A 163 0.47 9.04 -16.65
CA PHE A 163 1.07 10.01 -15.72
C PHE A 163 2.11 10.88 -16.40
N ASP A 164 2.09 12.17 -16.08
CA ASP A 164 3.14 13.11 -16.46
C ASP A 164 4.40 12.89 -15.61
N ALA A 165 4.22 12.56 -14.33
CA ALA A 165 5.28 12.24 -13.41
C ALA A 165 4.84 11.20 -12.36
N VAL A 166 5.78 10.42 -11.85
CA VAL A 166 5.58 9.42 -10.79
C VAL A 166 6.61 9.68 -9.69
N LEU A 167 6.14 9.94 -8.48
CA LEU A 167 6.95 10.13 -7.29
C LEU A 167 7.22 8.79 -6.60
N LEU A 168 8.50 8.50 -6.38
CA LEU A 168 8.98 7.30 -5.70
C LEU A 168 9.42 7.64 -4.28
N GLY A 169 8.87 6.94 -3.28
CA GLY A 169 9.29 7.04 -1.89
C GLY A 169 8.50 8.07 -1.07
N ASP A 170 9.19 8.72 -0.13
CA ASP A 170 8.59 9.67 0.82
C ASP A 170 8.19 10.97 0.09
N GLY A 171 6.97 11.46 0.30
CA GLY A 171 6.37 12.53 -0.51
C GLY A 171 6.13 13.85 0.20
N GLU A 172 6.32 13.90 1.52
CA GLU A 172 6.10 15.06 2.39
C GLU A 172 6.73 16.34 1.82
N GLU A 173 8.02 16.27 1.49
CA GLU A 173 8.79 17.38 0.93
C GLU A 173 8.70 17.38 -0.61
N ALA A 174 8.84 16.20 -1.22
CA ALA A 174 8.95 16.09 -2.67
C ALA A 174 7.68 16.52 -3.40
N MET A 175 6.50 16.28 -2.83
CA MET A 175 5.25 16.74 -3.43
C MET A 175 5.13 18.27 -3.40
N VAL A 176 5.61 18.92 -2.32
CA VAL A 176 5.70 20.38 -2.24
C VAL A 176 6.69 20.93 -3.27
N GLU A 177 7.86 20.29 -3.43
CA GLU A 177 8.85 20.63 -4.46
C GLU A 177 8.28 20.49 -5.88
N ILE A 178 7.50 19.43 -6.15
CA ILE A 178 6.78 19.22 -7.42
C ILE A 178 5.79 20.35 -7.67
N CYS A 179 4.94 20.67 -6.69
CA CYS A 179 3.96 21.75 -6.80
C CYS A 179 4.63 23.10 -7.07
N ALA A 180 5.69 23.43 -6.32
CA ALA A 180 6.47 24.65 -6.53
C ALA A 180 7.10 24.70 -7.92
N CYS A 181 7.68 23.59 -8.39
CA CYS A 181 8.26 23.48 -9.72
C CYS A 181 7.21 23.77 -10.82
N VAL A 182 6.04 23.14 -10.75
CA VAL A 182 4.95 23.38 -11.72
C VAL A 182 4.46 24.82 -11.67
N ARG A 183 4.21 25.36 -10.47
CA ARG A 183 3.76 26.74 -10.26
C ARG A 183 4.74 27.74 -10.88
N ASP A 184 6.01 27.64 -10.53
CA ASP A 184 7.05 28.60 -10.91
C ASP A 184 7.40 28.47 -12.41
N ALA A 185 7.31 27.26 -12.97
CA ALA A 185 7.49 27.04 -14.40
C ALA A 185 6.32 27.59 -15.23
N ARG A 186 5.07 27.42 -14.78
CA ARG A 186 3.89 28.04 -15.41
C ARG A 186 3.94 29.56 -15.33
N ALA A 187 4.34 30.12 -14.20
CA ALA A 187 4.52 31.57 -14.03
C ALA A 187 5.57 32.15 -15.00
N ARG A 188 6.59 31.36 -15.36
CA ARG A 188 7.58 31.70 -16.40
C ARG A 188 7.10 31.46 -17.83
N GLY A 189 5.89 30.92 -18.02
CA GLY A 189 5.35 30.60 -19.35
C GLY A 189 6.04 29.43 -20.05
N LEU A 190 6.63 28.49 -19.31
CA LEU A 190 7.31 27.34 -19.90
C LEU A 190 6.32 26.39 -20.61
N ALA A 191 6.78 25.79 -21.72
CA ALA A 191 6.04 24.73 -22.38
C ALA A 191 5.98 23.49 -21.47
N ARG A 192 4.90 22.70 -21.56
CA ARG A 192 4.68 21.49 -20.75
C ARG A 192 5.90 20.56 -20.77
N ARG A 193 6.48 20.34 -21.94
CA ARG A 193 7.71 19.55 -22.10
C ARG A 193 8.85 20.05 -21.21
N ASP A 194 9.04 21.35 -21.10
CA ASP A 194 10.11 21.95 -20.29
C ASP A 194 9.79 21.86 -18.79
N ILE A 195 8.51 21.96 -18.41
CA ILE A 195 8.04 21.66 -17.05
C ILE A 195 8.40 20.20 -16.68
N LEU A 196 8.12 19.25 -17.57
CA LEU A 196 8.45 17.83 -17.34
C LEU A 196 9.97 17.59 -17.24
N LEU A 197 10.78 18.32 -18.01
CA LEU A 197 12.24 18.27 -17.88
C LEU A 197 12.72 18.81 -16.53
N GLU A 198 12.14 19.90 -16.03
CA GLU A 198 12.46 20.42 -14.69
C GLU A 198 12.02 19.47 -13.59
N LEU A 199 10.81 18.89 -13.69
CA LEU A 199 10.31 17.88 -12.75
C LEU A 199 11.23 16.66 -12.65
N SER A 200 11.83 16.22 -13.77
CA SER A 200 12.76 15.08 -13.77
C SER A 200 14.04 15.30 -12.95
N ARG A 201 14.30 16.54 -12.51
CA ARG A 201 15.43 16.89 -11.65
C ARG A 201 15.08 16.86 -10.16
N VAL A 202 13.79 16.82 -9.82
CA VAL A 202 13.33 16.62 -8.45
C VAL A 202 13.63 15.18 -8.05
N GLN A 203 14.26 15.00 -6.89
CA GLN A 203 14.65 13.67 -6.42
C GLN A 203 13.44 12.76 -6.24
N GLY A 204 13.50 11.53 -6.74
CA GLY A 204 12.40 10.57 -6.67
C GLY A 204 11.36 10.73 -7.78
N VAL A 205 11.49 11.71 -8.68
CA VAL A 205 10.51 11.94 -9.75
C VAL A 205 10.93 11.25 -11.04
N TYR A 206 10.13 10.27 -11.44
CA TYR A 206 10.19 9.62 -12.73
C TYR A 206 9.22 10.30 -13.71
N VAL A 207 9.68 10.60 -14.93
CA VAL A 207 8.86 11.26 -15.97
C VAL A 207 8.80 10.33 -17.19
N PRO A 208 7.71 9.56 -17.38
CA PRO A 208 7.66 8.48 -18.37
C PRO A 208 7.94 8.92 -19.82
N SER A 209 7.49 10.12 -20.19
CA SER A 209 7.67 10.67 -21.54
C SER A 209 9.13 10.91 -21.93
N LEU A 210 10.04 10.96 -20.96
CA LEU A 210 11.48 11.13 -21.18
C LEU A 210 12.23 9.80 -21.39
N TYR A 211 11.54 8.66 -21.44
CA TYR A 211 12.15 7.34 -21.56
C TYR A 211 11.54 6.55 -22.73
N ASP A 212 12.40 5.84 -23.45
CA ASP A 212 12.01 4.83 -24.45
C ASP A 212 12.07 3.44 -23.83
N VAL A 213 11.22 2.52 -24.30
CA VAL A 213 11.27 1.10 -23.92
C VAL A 213 12.11 0.35 -24.94
N VAL A 214 13.16 -0.31 -24.47
CA VAL A 214 14.04 -1.15 -25.29
C VAL A 214 13.75 -2.62 -25.00
N VAL A 215 13.59 -3.41 -26.07
CA VAL A 215 13.49 -4.87 -26.01
C VAL A 215 14.68 -5.43 -26.80
N ASP A 216 15.56 -6.13 -26.10
CA ASP A 216 16.74 -6.79 -26.64
C ASP A 216 16.94 -8.18 -26.01
N ASP A 217 18.01 -8.87 -26.40
CA ASP A 217 18.38 -10.21 -25.95
C ASP A 217 18.73 -10.30 -24.46
N THR A 218 18.95 -9.16 -23.80
CA THR A 218 19.23 -9.08 -22.35
C THR A 218 17.97 -8.84 -21.52
N SER A 219 16.82 -8.62 -22.16
CA SER A 219 15.58 -8.22 -21.51
C SER A 219 14.50 -9.29 -21.57
N THR A 220 13.50 -9.18 -20.71
CA THR A 220 12.24 -9.91 -20.92
C THR A 220 11.49 -9.36 -22.14
N GLN A 221 10.44 -10.05 -22.59
CA GLN A 221 9.55 -9.54 -23.66
C GLN A 221 8.92 -8.16 -23.35
N TRP A 222 8.96 -7.74 -22.08
CA TRP A 222 8.44 -6.46 -21.60
C TRP A 222 9.44 -5.30 -21.72
N GLY A 223 10.69 -5.60 -22.04
CA GLY A 223 11.76 -4.62 -22.18
C GLY A 223 12.14 -3.92 -20.87
N TYR A 224 12.87 -2.83 -21.00
CA TYR A 224 13.25 -1.92 -19.92
C TYR A 224 13.29 -0.48 -20.42
N ALA A 225 13.04 0.49 -19.52
CA ALA A 225 13.06 1.90 -19.88
C ALA A 225 14.49 2.47 -19.88
N VAL A 226 14.81 3.31 -20.88
CA VAL A 226 16.07 4.05 -21.01
C VAL A 226 15.80 5.54 -21.26
N PRO A 227 16.59 6.46 -20.69
CA PRO A 227 16.42 7.88 -20.96
C PRO A 227 16.59 8.22 -22.44
N LYS A 228 15.70 9.06 -22.96
CA LYS A 228 15.82 9.64 -24.31
C LYS A 228 17.06 10.52 -24.38
N PRO A 229 17.80 10.50 -25.51
CA PRO A 229 18.98 11.35 -25.68
C PRO A 229 18.67 12.85 -25.46
N LYS A 230 19.62 13.57 -24.87
CA LYS A 230 19.57 15.04 -24.66
C LYS A 230 18.43 15.54 -23.76
N THR A 231 17.76 14.67 -23.01
CA THR A 231 16.77 15.08 -21.99
C THR A 231 17.42 15.41 -20.64
N GLY A 232 18.56 14.78 -20.33
CA GLY A 232 19.17 14.88 -19.00
C GLY A 232 18.43 14.05 -17.93
N ALA A 233 17.43 13.26 -18.31
CA ALA A 233 16.76 12.35 -17.40
C ALA A 233 17.74 11.28 -16.87
N PRO A 234 17.67 10.92 -15.58
CA PRO A 234 18.62 9.99 -14.98
C PRO A 234 18.42 8.57 -15.51
N ALA A 235 19.51 7.79 -15.65
CA ALA A 235 19.40 6.38 -16.03
C ALA A 235 18.64 5.54 -14.98
N VAL A 236 18.72 5.95 -13.71
CA VAL A 236 17.99 5.36 -12.59
C VAL A 236 17.47 6.49 -11.72
N VAL A 237 16.15 6.54 -11.54
CA VAL A 237 15.46 7.39 -10.57
C VAL A 237 15.48 6.66 -9.23
N TYR A 238 16.21 7.19 -8.27
CA TYR A 238 16.19 6.68 -6.90
C TYR A 238 15.06 7.33 -6.12
N LYS A 239 14.37 6.54 -5.29
CA LYS A 239 13.33 7.06 -4.40
C LYS A 239 13.82 8.22 -3.52
N ARG A 240 12.90 9.11 -3.16
CA ARG A 240 13.08 10.05 -2.05
C ARG A 240 12.99 9.28 -0.74
N SER A 241 13.90 9.61 0.18
CA SER A 241 13.84 9.13 1.56
C SER A 241 14.05 10.33 2.46
N LEU A 242 13.06 10.59 3.32
CA LEU A 242 13.14 11.64 4.31
C LEU A 242 14.31 11.37 5.26
N GLN A 243 15.16 12.38 5.46
CA GLN A 243 16.37 12.25 6.26
C GLN A 243 16.05 12.18 7.75
N ASP A 244 15.29 13.17 8.24
CA ASP A 244 14.84 13.23 9.62
C ASP A 244 13.33 12.97 9.70
N PHE A 245 12.97 11.73 10.02
CA PHE A 245 11.57 11.34 10.17
C PHE A 245 10.91 12.05 11.36
N SER A 246 11.64 12.32 12.42
CA SER A 246 11.12 12.96 13.64
C SER A 246 10.73 14.42 13.42
N SER A 247 11.21 15.07 12.36
CA SER A 247 10.83 16.44 12.00
C SER A 247 9.41 16.58 11.43
N THR A 248 8.76 15.48 11.06
CA THR A 248 7.41 15.49 10.47
C THR A 248 6.31 15.22 11.49
N GLU A 249 5.06 15.51 11.13
CA GLU A 249 3.89 15.29 12.01
C GLU A 249 3.57 13.80 12.18
N PRO A 250 3.45 13.28 13.42
CA PRO A 250 3.05 11.89 13.65
C PRO A 250 1.58 11.60 13.34
N VAL A 251 0.71 12.62 13.43
CA VAL A 251 -0.74 12.52 13.22
C VAL A 251 -1.11 13.38 12.00
N PRO A 252 -1.16 12.78 10.82
CA PRO A 252 -1.45 13.52 9.59
C PRO A 252 -2.94 13.66 9.31
N GLN A 253 -3.79 12.76 9.84
CA GLN A 253 -5.23 12.80 9.63
C GLN A 253 -5.90 13.49 10.82
N ARG A 254 -6.60 14.60 10.54
CA ARG A 254 -7.36 15.39 11.53
C ARG A 254 -8.83 15.51 11.15
N ILE A 255 -9.23 14.89 10.03
CA ILE A 255 -10.58 14.98 9.48
C ILE A 255 -11.48 13.93 10.13
N VAL A 256 -12.64 14.36 10.63
CA VAL A 256 -13.66 13.48 11.22
C VAL A 256 -14.78 13.26 10.19
N PRO A 257 -14.98 12.03 9.71
CA PRO A 257 -15.96 11.74 8.66
C PRO A 257 -17.41 11.84 9.16
N TYR A 258 -18.33 12.17 8.25
CA TYR A 258 -19.78 12.14 8.51
C TYR A 258 -20.45 10.79 8.20
N MET A 259 -19.66 9.75 7.98
CA MET A 259 -20.11 8.39 7.75
C MET A 259 -19.08 7.38 8.23
N ASP A 260 -19.51 6.14 8.42
CA ASP A 260 -18.59 5.05 8.76
C ASP A 260 -17.56 4.84 7.64
N VAL A 261 -16.28 4.86 8.02
CA VAL A 261 -15.15 4.54 7.15
C VAL A 261 -14.51 3.21 7.52
N VAL A 262 -13.71 2.63 6.60
CA VAL A 262 -13.10 1.30 6.82
C VAL A 262 -12.22 1.24 8.07
N GLN A 263 -11.58 2.36 8.43
CA GLN A 263 -10.79 2.51 9.64
C GLN A 263 -11.09 3.84 10.32
N ASP A 264 -12.08 3.84 11.22
CA ASP A 264 -12.48 5.02 11.98
C ASP A 264 -11.74 5.10 13.33
N ARG A 265 -10.55 5.70 13.32
CA ARG A 265 -9.66 5.82 14.48
C ARG A 265 -8.56 6.85 14.24
N LEU A 266 -7.98 7.37 15.32
CA LEU A 266 -6.81 8.23 15.25
C LEU A 266 -5.56 7.41 14.92
N ALA A 267 -5.10 7.46 13.67
CA ALA A 267 -3.86 6.81 13.25
C ALA A 267 -2.63 7.66 13.59
N VAL A 268 -1.66 7.07 14.29
CA VAL A 268 -0.38 7.71 14.64
C VAL A 268 0.76 6.92 14.00
N GLU A 269 1.53 7.53 13.09
CA GLU A 269 2.68 6.87 12.46
C GLU A 269 3.85 6.81 13.44
N VAL A 270 4.24 5.63 13.90
CA VAL A 270 5.29 5.48 14.92
C VAL A 270 6.68 5.14 14.35
N LEU A 271 6.72 4.49 13.19
CA LEU A 271 7.97 4.17 12.48
C LEU A 271 7.71 3.96 11.00
N ARG A 272 8.75 4.16 10.19
CA ARG A 272 8.75 3.88 8.74
C ARG A 272 9.87 2.91 8.39
N GLY A 273 9.59 1.97 7.50
CA GLY A 273 10.54 0.94 7.07
C GLY A 273 10.50 -0.34 7.92
N CYS A 274 11.05 -1.42 7.36
CA CYS A 274 11.19 -2.71 8.03
C CYS A 274 12.52 -3.37 7.64
N ALA A 275 13.32 -3.80 8.62
CA ALA A 275 14.64 -4.41 8.39
C ALA A 275 14.62 -5.94 8.37
N ARG A 276 13.46 -6.56 8.63
CA ARG A 276 13.30 -8.01 8.81
C ARG A 276 13.62 -8.87 7.58
N GLY A 277 13.51 -8.29 6.39
CA GLY A 277 14.01 -8.90 5.16
C GLY A 277 13.26 -10.14 4.68
N CYS A 278 11.94 -10.22 4.90
CA CYS A 278 11.10 -11.26 4.28
C CYS A 278 11.22 -11.19 2.75
N ARG A 279 11.46 -12.33 2.09
CA ARG A 279 11.85 -12.40 0.67
C ARG A 279 10.71 -12.17 -0.33
N PHE A 280 9.47 -12.25 0.13
CA PHE A 280 8.27 -11.92 -0.66
C PHE A 280 7.80 -10.47 -0.45
N CYS A 281 8.25 -9.81 0.62
CA CYS A 281 7.65 -8.56 1.08
C CYS A 281 8.26 -7.36 0.36
N GLN A 282 7.53 -6.79 -0.60
CA GLN A 282 7.95 -5.58 -1.31
C GLN A 282 8.19 -4.42 -0.34
N ALA A 283 7.26 -4.17 0.59
CA ALA A 283 7.38 -3.09 1.57
C ALA A 283 8.64 -3.22 2.44
N GLY A 284 9.02 -4.46 2.81
CA GLY A 284 10.23 -4.75 3.58
C GLY A 284 11.53 -4.46 2.83
N MET A 285 11.48 -4.30 1.51
CA MET A 285 12.63 -3.89 0.68
C MET A 285 12.55 -2.42 0.33
N THR A 286 11.37 -1.93 -0.05
CA THR A 286 11.18 -0.60 -0.65
C THR A 286 11.11 0.53 0.36
N TYR A 287 10.68 0.29 1.61
CA TYR A 287 10.61 1.32 2.65
C TYR A 287 11.89 1.48 3.48
N ARG A 288 12.93 0.66 3.27
CA ARG A 288 14.21 0.77 3.99
C ARG A 288 14.85 2.15 3.80
N PRO A 289 15.61 2.70 4.78
CA PRO A 289 15.93 2.13 6.09
C PRO A 289 14.80 2.30 7.13
N VAL A 290 14.99 1.73 8.31
CA VAL A 290 14.06 1.85 9.45
C VAL A 290 14.29 3.17 10.19
N ARG A 291 13.23 3.93 10.41
CA ARG A 291 13.25 5.22 11.12
C ARG A 291 12.11 5.26 12.14
N GLU A 292 12.43 5.38 13.41
CA GLU A 292 11.50 5.41 14.54
C GLU A 292 11.22 6.85 14.99
N ARG A 293 10.07 7.08 15.61
CA ARG A 293 9.77 8.33 16.32
C ARG A 293 10.03 8.18 17.82
N PRO A 294 10.54 9.21 18.51
CA PRO A 294 10.62 9.18 19.96
C PRO A 294 9.24 8.99 20.61
N ALA A 295 9.18 8.20 21.70
CA ALA A 295 7.93 7.93 22.41
C ALA A 295 7.21 9.21 22.87
N GLU A 296 7.96 10.22 23.31
CA GLU A 296 7.41 11.52 23.73
C GLU A 296 6.64 12.20 22.61
N GLN A 297 7.15 12.14 21.37
CA GLN A 297 6.53 12.75 20.20
C GLN A 297 5.22 12.03 19.86
N VAL A 298 5.25 10.69 19.88
CA VAL A 298 4.07 9.86 19.62
C VAL A 298 2.97 10.12 20.65
N VAL A 299 3.32 10.14 21.94
CA VAL A 299 2.35 10.38 23.04
C VAL A 299 1.76 11.78 22.96
N ALA A 300 2.60 12.80 22.75
CA ALA A 300 2.13 14.18 22.63
C ALA A 300 1.15 14.35 21.46
N ALA A 301 1.50 13.80 20.30
CA ALA A 301 0.66 13.89 19.11
C ALA A 301 -0.66 13.12 19.27
N ALA A 302 -0.65 11.96 19.93
CA ALA A 302 -1.87 11.21 20.23
C ALA A 302 -2.82 11.99 21.16
N ARG A 303 -2.29 12.65 22.20
CA ARG A 303 -3.07 13.51 23.10
C ARG A 303 -3.73 14.67 22.35
N GLU A 304 -2.96 15.38 21.52
CA GLU A 304 -3.48 16.47 20.70
C GLU A 304 -4.56 15.96 19.73
N GLY A 305 -4.27 14.88 19.00
CA GLY A 305 -5.19 14.31 18.02
C GLY A 305 -6.51 13.85 18.64
N LEU A 306 -6.47 13.20 19.81
CA LEU A 306 -7.68 12.80 20.54
C LEU A 306 -8.52 14.01 20.97
N ALA A 307 -7.88 15.05 21.48
CA ALA A 307 -8.57 16.27 21.91
C ALA A 307 -9.24 17.01 20.73
N LEU A 308 -8.63 16.96 19.54
CA LEU A 308 -9.14 17.62 18.33
C LEU A 308 -10.26 16.85 17.62
N THR A 309 -10.20 15.52 17.65
CA THR A 309 -11.07 14.66 16.82
C THR A 309 -12.18 13.98 17.61
N GLY A 310 -11.97 13.72 18.91
CA GLY A 310 -12.92 12.97 19.73
C GLY A 310 -13.01 11.47 19.39
N HIS A 311 -12.05 10.91 18.63
CA HIS A 311 -12.02 9.47 18.36
C HIS A 311 -11.96 8.64 19.65
N ASP A 312 -12.61 7.47 19.64
CA ASP A 312 -12.61 6.52 20.75
C ASP A 312 -11.52 5.44 20.63
N GLU A 313 -10.65 5.54 19.62
CA GLU A 313 -9.54 4.62 19.37
C GLU A 313 -8.30 5.36 18.83
N VAL A 314 -7.12 5.06 19.41
CA VAL A 314 -5.79 5.43 18.90
C VAL A 314 -5.13 4.19 18.32
N SER A 315 -4.65 4.27 17.08
CA SER A 315 -3.99 3.17 16.38
C SER A 315 -2.53 3.48 16.06
N LEU A 316 -1.61 2.74 16.67
CA LEU A 316 -0.17 2.88 16.41
C LEU A 316 0.19 2.17 15.09
N THR A 317 0.46 2.97 14.06
CA THR A 317 0.51 2.50 12.68
C THR A 317 1.95 2.45 12.16
N SER A 318 2.33 1.30 11.59
CA SER A 318 3.56 1.11 10.82
C SER A 318 3.57 -0.28 10.14
N LEU A 319 4.63 -0.59 9.40
CA LEU A 319 4.87 -1.94 8.85
C LEU A 319 5.14 -3.00 9.93
N SER A 320 5.68 -2.59 11.08
CA SER A 320 6.08 -3.51 12.15
C SER A 320 6.11 -2.80 13.50
N THR A 321 4.94 -2.41 14.02
CA THR A 321 4.82 -1.53 15.21
C THR A 321 5.50 -2.12 16.44
N THR A 322 5.41 -3.43 16.61
CA THR A 322 6.04 -4.16 17.71
C THR A 322 7.58 -4.19 17.64
N ASP A 323 8.18 -3.81 16.51
CA ASP A 323 9.63 -3.64 16.37
C ASP A 323 10.12 -2.25 16.81
N HIS A 324 9.20 -1.32 17.17
CA HIS A 324 9.59 -0.03 17.74
C HIS A 324 10.33 -0.23 19.06
N SER A 325 11.55 0.30 19.19
CA SER A 325 12.38 0.14 20.39
C SER A 325 11.69 0.60 21.69
N GLN A 326 10.86 1.65 21.61
CA GLN A 326 10.07 2.19 22.72
C GLN A 326 8.57 1.79 22.69
N CYS A 327 8.16 0.72 21.99
CA CYS A 327 6.74 0.35 21.83
C CYS A 327 6.01 0.18 23.17
N ALA A 328 6.63 -0.54 24.12
CA ALA A 328 6.03 -0.79 25.43
C ALA A 328 5.81 0.50 26.23
N GLN A 329 6.77 1.43 26.18
CA GLN A 329 6.68 2.74 26.82
C GLN A 329 5.53 3.58 26.24
N ILE A 330 5.38 3.60 24.92
CA ILE A 330 4.30 4.31 24.22
C ILE A 330 2.95 3.76 24.67
N LEU A 331 2.77 2.43 24.59
CA LEU A 331 1.52 1.79 24.98
C LEU A 331 1.16 2.05 26.44
N HIS A 332 2.12 1.85 27.35
CA HIS A 332 1.91 2.06 28.78
C HIS A 332 1.43 3.49 29.07
N THR A 333 2.12 4.49 28.51
CA THR A 333 1.79 5.90 28.74
C THR A 333 0.42 6.25 28.19
N LEU A 334 0.11 5.81 26.95
CA LEU A 334 -1.20 6.06 26.35
C LEU A 334 -2.33 5.35 27.10
N ASN A 335 -2.13 4.11 27.56
CA ASN A 335 -3.12 3.36 28.33
C ASN A 335 -3.41 4.01 29.69
N GLU A 336 -2.40 4.56 30.36
CA GLU A 336 -2.59 5.34 31.58
C GLU A 336 -3.37 6.63 31.29
N ASP A 337 -3.01 7.36 30.24
CA ASP A 337 -3.66 8.62 29.86
C ASP A 337 -5.15 8.45 29.54
N VAL A 338 -5.52 7.36 28.87
CA VAL A 338 -6.91 7.11 28.45
C VAL A 338 -7.69 6.24 29.45
N ARG A 339 -7.11 5.91 30.60
CA ARG A 339 -7.78 5.07 31.60
C ARG A 339 -9.09 5.69 32.05
N GLY A 340 -10.18 4.96 31.88
CA GLY A 340 -11.51 5.38 32.33
C GLY A 340 -12.22 6.38 31.42
N THR A 341 -11.64 6.77 30.28
CA THR A 341 -12.26 7.68 29.30
C THR A 341 -13.13 6.95 28.27
N GLY A 342 -13.00 5.62 28.18
CA GLY A 342 -13.64 4.81 27.14
C GLY A 342 -12.84 4.70 25.84
N VAL A 343 -11.76 5.49 25.69
CA VAL A 343 -10.85 5.43 24.54
C VAL A 343 -9.96 4.19 24.64
N ARG A 344 -9.65 3.58 23.49
CA ARG A 344 -8.80 2.37 23.39
C ARG A 344 -7.53 2.65 22.60
N VAL A 345 -6.46 1.91 22.92
CA VAL A 345 -5.21 1.92 22.14
C VAL A 345 -5.08 0.59 21.41
N SER A 346 -4.82 0.62 20.10
CA SER A 346 -4.72 -0.56 19.25
C SER A 346 -3.41 -0.62 18.46
N ILE A 347 -2.99 -1.84 18.15
CA ILE A 347 -1.89 -2.14 17.21
C ILE A 347 -2.43 -3.08 16.13
N PRO A 348 -2.65 -2.59 14.89
CA PRO A 348 -3.24 -3.38 13.82
C PRO A 348 -2.27 -4.42 13.22
N SER A 349 -0.95 -4.16 13.27
CA SER A 349 0.08 -5.01 12.65
C SER A 349 0.99 -5.63 13.72
N GLN A 350 0.82 -6.92 14.01
CA GLN A 350 1.58 -7.61 15.07
C GLN A 350 2.40 -8.77 14.52
N ARG A 351 3.71 -8.72 14.77
CA ARG A 351 4.64 -9.81 14.45
C ARG A 351 4.83 -10.68 15.69
N LEU A 352 4.75 -12.00 15.52
CA LEU A 352 4.78 -13.00 16.58
C LEU A 352 6.02 -12.91 17.48
N ASP A 353 7.21 -12.77 16.88
CA ASP A 353 8.48 -12.84 17.60
C ASP A 353 8.85 -11.57 18.38
N SER A 354 8.13 -10.47 18.17
CA SER A 354 8.27 -9.25 18.98
C SER A 354 7.17 -9.12 20.03
N PHE A 355 6.23 -10.07 20.09
CA PHE A 355 5.11 -10.02 21.02
C PHE A 355 5.49 -10.61 22.39
N GLY A 356 6.17 -9.79 23.19
CA GLY A 356 6.53 -10.14 24.56
C GLY A 356 5.35 -10.11 25.55
N VAL A 357 5.58 -10.64 26.77
CA VAL A 357 4.58 -10.67 27.85
C VAL A 357 4.15 -9.26 28.28
N GLU A 358 5.10 -8.32 28.36
CA GLU A 358 4.83 -6.92 28.73
C GLU A 358 3.90 -6.23 27.72
N MET A 359 4.17 -6.42 26.42
CA MET A 359 3.28 -5.91 25.37
C MET A 359 1.90 -6.58 25.39
N ALA A 360 1.83 -7.88 25.70
CA ALA A 360 0.55 -8.58 25.81
C ALA A 360 -0.32 -8.03 26.95
N ALA A 361 0.28 -7.55 28.05
CA ALA A 361 -0.48 -6.89 29.11
C ALA A 361 -1.05 -5.54 28.63
N GLU A 362 -0.27 -4.77 27.86
CA GLU A 362 -0.61 -3.42 27.45
C GLU A 362 -1.57 -3.35 26.24
N VAL A 363 -1.48 -4.28 25.27
CA VAL A 363 -2.36 -4.28 24.08
C VAL A 363 -3.83 -4.65 24.42
N GLY A 364 -4.08 -5.17 25.63
CA GLY A 364 -5.36 -5.78 26.00
C GLY A 364 -6.49 -4.82 26.36
N GLY A 365 -6.21 -3.62 26.88
CA GLY A 365 -7.22 -2.63 27.30
C GLY A 365 -8.46 -3.19 28.06
N SER A 366 -9.58 -2.46 28.01
CA SER A 366 -10.85 -2.84 28.68
C SER A 366 -11.77 -3.74 27.82
N LYS A 367 -11.56 -3.82 26.50
CA LYS A 367 -12.29 -4.72 25.58
C LYS A 367 -11.31 -5.40 24.61
N ARG A 368 -11.04 -6.68 24.83
CA ARG A 368 -10.11 -7.48 24.01
C ARG A 368 -10.79 -7.96 22.72
N GLY A 369 -10.32 -7.44 21.59
CA GLY A 369 -10.69 -7.89 20.24
C GLY A 369 -10.10 -9.26 19.88
N GLY A 370 -10.11 -9.61 18.60
CA GLY A 370 -9.30 -10.73 18.09
C GLY A 370 -7.84 -10.32 17.93
N LEU A 371 -6.91 -11.21 18.20
CA LEU A 371 -5.47 -10.98 18.01
C LEU A 371 -5.03 -11.58 16.67
N THR A 372 -4.32 -10.80 15.83
CA THR A 372 -3.87 -11.27 14.51
C THR A 372 -2.37 -11.46 14.50
N PHE A 373 -1.93 -12.60 13.99
CA PHE A 373 -0.53 -12.94 13.78
C PHE A 373 -0.29 -13.40 12.34
N ALA A 374 0.91 -13.17 11.83
CA ALA A 374 1.27 -13.56 10.47
C ALA A 374 2.49 -14.51 10.46
N PRO A 375 2.29 -15.83 10.59
CA PRO A 375 3.33 -16.82 10.32
C PRO A 375 3.79 -16.85 8.85
N GLU A 376 2.93 -16.47 7.92
CA GLU A 376 3.10 -16.47 6.45
C GLU A 376 3.24 -17.87 5.81
N ALA A 377 3.84 -18.83 6.49
CA ALA A 377 3.99 -20.20 6.00
C ALA A 377 3.73 -21.23 7.11
N GLY A 378 3.14 -22.36 6.72
CA GLY A 378 2.75 -23.45 7.62
C GLY A 378 3.94 -24.15 8.28
N SER A 379 4.97 -24.49 7.50
CA SER A 379 6.14 -25.21 8.00
C SER A 379 7.31 -24.29 8.40
N GLN A 380 8.16 -24.76 9.33
CA GLN A 380 9.40 -24.07 9.66
C GLN A 380 10.31 -23.90 8.44
N ARG A 381 10.44 -24.96 7.64
CA ARG A 381 11.26 -24.97 6.42
C ARG A 381 10.86 -23.82 5.48
N LEU A 382 9.56 -23.66 5.20
CA LEU A 382 9.09 -22.63 4.28
C LEU A 382 9.20 -21.23 4.91
N ARG A 383 9.02 -21.09 6.24
CA ARG A 383 9.33 -19.83 6.96
C ARG A 383 10.80 -19.43 6.84
N ASP A 384 11.72 -20.38 6.82
CA ASP A 384 13.16 -20.12 6.62
C ASP A 384 13.47 -19.75 5.17
N VAL A 385 12.83 -20.42 4.20
CA VAL A 385 12.90 -20.09 2.76
C VAL A 385 12.47 -18.65 2.49
N ILE A 386 11.37 -18.19 3.10
CA ILE A 386 10.89 -16.82 2.91
C ILE A 386 11.57 -15.80 3.82
N ASN A 387 12.51 -16.24 4.67
CA ASN A 387 13.21 -15.42 5.66
C ASN A 387 12.27 -14.72 6.66
N LYS A 388 11.21 -15.42 7.10
CA LYS A 388 10.30 -14.88 8.12
C LYS A 388 10.96 -14.88 9.50
N ASN A 389 11.98 -15.70 9.73
CA ASN A 389 12.70 -15.77 11.01
C ASN A 389 11.78 -16.03 12.22
N VAL A 390 10.60 -16.63 12.03
CA VAL A 390 9.67 -16.99 13.13
C VAL A 390 9.72 -18.49 13.30
N THR A 391 10.00 -18.94 14.52
CA THR A 391 10.08 -20.36 14.87
C THR A 391 8.72 -20.93 15.29
N GLU A 392 8.55 -22.25 15.22
CA GLU A 392 7.37 -22.92 15.81
C GLU A 392 7.16 -22.52 17.28
N LYS A 393 8.25 -22.47 18.05
CA LYS A 393 8.23 -22.09 19.46
C LYS A 393 7.73 -20.65 19.66
N ASP A 394 8.07 -19.73 18.77
CA ASP A 394 7.59 -18.34 18.84
C ASP A 394 6.06 -18.29 18.64
N ILE A 395 5.52 -19.12 17.75
CA ILE A 395 4.06 -19.23 17.51
C ILE A 395 3.37 -19.76 18.76
N ASP A 396 3.87 -20.87 19.31
CA ASP A 396 3.29 -21.49 20.50
C ASP A 396 3.34 -20.55 21.71
N THR A 397 4.48 -19.90 21.93
CA THR A 397 4.70 -18.96 23.04
C THR A 397 3.79 -17.75 22.92
N ALA A 398 3.68 -17.16 21.72
CA ALA A 398 2.80 -16.01 21.47
C ALA A 398 1.32 -16.37 21.67
N ALA A 399 0.89 -17.54 21.19
CA ALA A 399 -0.46 -18.05 21.39
C ALA A 399 -0.76 -18.26 22.87
N GLU A 400 0.12 -18.95 23.60
CA GLU A 400 -0.04 -19.19 25.03
C GLU A 400 -0.13 -17.87 25.81
N ASN A 401 0.77 -16.93 25.53
CA ASN A 401 0.76 -15.61 26.14
C ASN A 401 -0.54 -14.86 25.87
N ALA A 402 -1.04 -14.88 24.63
CA ALA A 402 -2.31 -14.25 24.27
C ALA A 402 -3.49 -14.86 25.06
N PHE A 403 -3.62 -16.18 25.07
CA PHE A 403 -4.74 -16.84 25.77
C PHE A 403 -4.67 -16.66 27.29
N ARG A 404 -3.47 -16.71 27.89
CA ARG A 404 -3.26 -16.44 29.33
C ARG A 404 -3.65 -15.01 29.69
N ASN A 405 -3.39 -14.07 28.78
CA ASN A 405 -3.85 -12.69 28.87
C ASN A 405 -5.28 -12.51 28.32
N GLY A 406 -6.12 -13.54 28.37
CA GLY A 406 -7.57 -13.44 28.22
C GLY A 406 -8.10 -13.17 26.81
N TRP A 407 -7.24 -13.15 25.77
CA TRP A 407 -7.74 -13.24 24.39
C TRP A 407 -8.47 -14.56 24.19
N ARG A 408 -9.53 -14.55 23.38
CA ARG A 408 -10.32 -15.74 23.05
C ARG A 408 -10.33 -16.04 21.55
N ARG A 409 -9.94 -15.08 20.72
CA ARG A 409 -9.99 -15.19 19.26
C ARG A 409 -8.63 -14.85 18.70
N MET A 410 -8.10 -15.76 17.88
CA MET A 410 -6.85 -15.54 17.15
C MET A 410 -7.08 -15.65 15.65
N LYS A 411 -6.42 -14.80 14.87
CA LYS A 411 -6.40 -14.84 13.40
C LYS A 411 -4.96 -15.05 12.93
N LEU A 412 -4.75 -15.97 12.01
CA LEU A 412 -3.44 -16.31 11.47
C LEU A 412 -3.40 -16.01 9.97
N TYR A 413 -2.37 -15.31 9.51
CA TYR A 413 -2.14 -15.00 8.10
C TYR A 413 -1.05 -15.88 7.50
N PHE A 414 -1.40 -16.52 6.38
CA PHE A 414 -0.52 -17.36 5.60
C PHE A 414 -0.57 -16.95 4.13
N MET A 415 0.38 -17.47 3.38
CA MET A 415 0.44 -17.40 1.94
C MET A 415 0.44 -18.81 1.36
N MET A 416 0.04 -18.91 0.10
CA MET A 416 0.07 -20.13 -0.71
C MET A 416 0.68 -19.81 -2.06
N GLY A 417 1.45 -20.75 -2.60
CA GLY A 417 2.19 -20.60 -3.85
C GLY A 417 3.57 -19.98 -3.68
N LEU A 418 4.13 -20.02 -2.47
CA LEU A 418 5.49 -19.55 -2.24
C LEU A 418 6.53 -20.40 -2.98
N PRO A 419 7.68 -19.85 -3.38
CA PRO A 419 8.74 -20.63 -4.01
C PRO A 419 9.19 -21.80 -3.14
N THR A 420 9.37 -22.97 -3.77
CA THR A 420 9.69 -24.27 -3.12
C THR A 420 8.59 -24.87 -2.22
N GLU A 421 7.38 -24.30 -2.20
CA GLU A 421 6.25 -24.82 -1.41
C GLU A 421 5.76 -26.17 -1.97
N THR A 422 5.53 -27.11 -1.05
CA THR A 422 5.04 -28.47 -1.28
C THR A 422 3.67 -28.65 -0.62
N ASP A 423 2.98 -29.73 -0.96
CA ASP A 423 1.69 -30.08 -0.35
C ASP A 423 1.78 -30.22 1.18
N ASP A 424 2.90 -30.74 1.71
CA ASP A 424 3.15 -30.84 3.14
C ASP A 424 3.14 -29.47 3.83
N ASP A 425 3.61 -28.41 3.15
CA ASP A 425 3.59 -27.06 3.71
C ASP A 425 2.17 -26.48 3.77
N ILE A 426 1.30 -26.86 2.83
CA ILE A 426 -0.12 -26.49 2.83
C ILE A 426 -0.85 -27.20 3.96
N VAL A 427 -0.60 -28.50 4.15
CA VAL A 427 -1.15 -29.27 5.27
C VAL A 427 -0.70 -28.66 6.60
N ALA A 428 0.58 -28.27 6.71
CA ALA A 428 1.14 -27.66 7.91
C ALA A 428 0.46 -26.33 8.31
N ILE A 429 -0.25 -25.65 7.41
CA ILE A 429 -1.07 -24.47 7.76
C ILE A 429 -2.17 -24.86 8.75
N ASN A 430 -2.92 -25.92 8.42
CA ASN A 430 -3.99 -26.43 9.28
C ASN A 430 -3.43 -27.00 10.59
N GLU A 431 -2.33 -27.75 10.52
CA GLU A 431 -1.67 -28.27 11.72
C GLU A 431 -1.23 -27.14 12.68
N THR A 432 -0.76 -26.01 12.13
CA THR A 432 -0.37 -24.84 12.94
C THR A 432 -1.58 -24.21 13.61
N ALA A 433 -2.69 -24.07 12.90
CA ALA A 433 -3.91 -23.53 13.46
C ALA A 433 -4.53 -24.46 14.52
N ASP A 434 -4.49 -25.77 14.30
CA ASP A 434 -4.91 -26.79 15.27
C ASP A 434 -4.05 -26.73 16.54
N ARG A 435 -2.71 -26.62 16.41
CA ARG A 435 -1.81 -26.43 17.56
C ARG A 435 -2.19 -25.18 18.37
N VAL A 436 -2.38 -24.04 17.71
CA VAL A 436 -2.80 -22.78 18.37
C VAL A 436 -4.16 -22.93 19.06
N LEU A 437 -5.12 -23.61 18.42
CA LEU A 437 -6.44 -23.88 18.98
C LEU A 437 -6.34 -24.76 20.23
N GLU A 438 -5.52 -25.81 20.20
CA GLU A 438 -5.30 -26.69 21.35
C GLU A 438 -4.58 -25.98 22.51
N ILE A 439 -3.62 -25.10 22.24
CA ILE A 439 -3.01 -24.23 23.26
C ILE A 439 -4.08 -23.35 23.90
N GLY A 440 -4.96 -22.74 23.10
CA GLY A 440 -6.06 -21.94 23.65
C GLY A 440 -7.01 -22.77 24.52
N ARG A 441 -7.34 -23.99 24.08
CA ARG A 441 -8.19 -24.93 24.83
C ARG A 441 -7.52 -25.42 26.12
N SER A 442 -6.20 -25.60 26.15
CA SER A 442 -5.49 -26.01 27.37
C SER A 442 -5.39 -24.89 28.39
N VAL A 443 -5.28 -23.63 27.94
CA VAL A 443 -5.18 -22.46 28.82
C VAL A 443 -6.55 -22.02 29.36
N VAL A 444 -7.57 -21.96 28.50
CA VAL A 444 -8.89 -21.39 28.83
C VAL A 444 -9.92 -22.46 29.22
N GLY A 445 -9.72 -23.70 28.76
CA GLY A 445 -10.68 -24.80 28.89
C GLY A 445 -11.41 -25.10 27.57
N ARG A 446 -12.05 -26.27 27.51
CA ARG A 446 -12.78 -26.77 26.34
C ARG A 446 -14.28 -26.46 26.37
N GLY A 447 -14.90 -26.43 25.19
CA GLY A 447 -16.36 -26.33 24.99
C GLY A 447 -16.85 -24.93 24.58
N PRO A 448 -18.15 -24.79 24.22
CA PRO A 448 -18.69 -23.55 23.66
C PRO A 448 -18.55 -22.33 24.57
N LYS A 449 -18.53 -22.54 25.89
CA LYS A 449 -18.35 -21.49 26.91
C LYS A 449 -16.93 -20.93 26.96
N SER A 450 -15.93 -21.63 26.40
CA SER A 450 -14.55 -21.14 26.35
C SER A 450 -14.42 -19.94 25.40
N GLY A 451 -15.24 -19.88 24.35
CA GLY A 451 -15.14 -18.86 23.30
C GLY A 451 -13.84 -18.89 22.50
N VAL A 452 -12.99 -19.91 22.69
CA VAL A 452 -11.72 -20.06 21.98
C VAL A 452 -12.01 -20.37 20.52
N SER A 453 -11.47 -19.55 19.61
CA SER A 453 -11.56 -19.79 18.16
C SER A 453 -10.32 -19.30 17.44
N VAL A 454 -10.01 -19.97 16.34
CA VAL A 454 -8.92 -19.63 15.43
C VAL A 454 -9.51 -19.38 14.05
N SER A 455 -9.00 -18.38 13.35
CA SER A 455 -9.32 -18.13 11.95
C SER A 455 -8.04 -18.02 11.15
N ILE A 456 -8.06 -18.51 9.92
CA ILE A 456 -6.93 -18.52 8.99
C ILE A 456 -7.32 -17.68 7.78
N SER A 457 -6.43 -16.79 7.35
CA SER A 457 -6.53 -16.11 6.05
C SER A 457 -5.33 -16.48 5.20
N VAL A 458 -5.56 -17.01 4.00
CA VAL A 458 -4.49 -17.45 3.09
C VAL A 458 -4.50 -16.62 1.81
N ALA A 459 -3.44 -15.83 1.60
CA ALA A 459 -3.24 -15.08 0.36
C ALA A 459 -2.54 -15.93 -0.71
N VAL A 460 -2.85 -15.71 -1.98
CA VAL A 460 -2.07 -16.28 -3.08
C VAL A 460 -0.81 -15.43 -3.25
N PHE A 461 0.36 -16.06 -3.38
CA PHE A 461 1.62 -15.37 -3.59
C PHE A 461 1.62 -14.68 -4.96
N VAL A 462 1.91 -13.38 -4.96
CA VAL A 462 2.13 -12.58 -6.16
C VAL A 462 3.59 -12.12 -6.19
N PRO A 463 4.38 -12.49 -7.21
CA PRO A 463 5.73 -11.96 -7.39
C PRO A 463 5.71 -10.44 -7.58
N LYS A 464 6.37 -9.70 -6.69
CA LYS A 464 6.43 -8.24 -6.75
C LYS A 464 7.82 -7.73 -7.11
N ALA A 465 7.86 -6.63 -7.86
CA ALA A 465 9.09 -5.90 -8.18
C ALA A 465 9.93 -5.57 -6.93
N TYR A 466 11.25 -5.64 -7.07
CA TYR A 466 12.22 -5.38 -5.99
C TYR A 466 12.14 -6.30 -4.76
N THR A 467 11.56 -7.48 -4.93
CA THR A 467 11.65 -8.57 -3.95
C THR A 467 12.69 -9.61 -4.42
N PRO A 468 13.31 -10.36 -3.51
CA PRO A 468 14.12 -11.53 -3.90
C PRO A 468 13.36 -12.55 -4.75
N PHE A 469 12.02 -12.58 -4.71
CA PHE A 469 11.20 -13.47 -5.55
C PHE A 469 10.63 -12.79 -6.81
N GLN A 470 11.11 -11.61 -7.20
CA GLN A 470 10.63 -10.91 -8.41
C GLN A 470 10.83 -11.70 -9.72
N TRP A 471 11.69 -12.72 -9.71
CA TRP A 471 11.98 -13.57 -10.87
C TRP A 471 11.08 -14.81 -10.97
N CYS A 472 10.24 -15.07 -9.97
CA CYS A 472 9.37 -16.23 -9.97
C CYS A 472 8.10 -16.01 -10.81
N GLY A 473 7.58 -17.08 -11.39
CA GLY A 473 6.19 -17.24 -11.77
C GLY A 473 5.26 -17.26 -10.55
N GLN A 474 4.03 -16.77 -10.73
CA GLN A 474 2.93 -17.22 -9.88
C GLN A 474 2.55 -18.65 -10.29
N LEU A 475 1.97 -19.44 -9.38
CA LEU A 475 1.39 -20.73 -9.75
C LEU A 475 0.27 -20.55 -10.77
N ASP A 476 0.13 -21.52 -11.68
CA ASP A 476 -0.99 -21.57 -12.61
C ASP A 476 -2.33 -21.67 -11.87
N LEU A 477 -3.39 -21.16 -12.50
CA LEU A 477 -4.71 -21.00 -11.91
C LEU A 477 -5.27 -22.33 -11.37
N GLU A 478 -5.11 -23.42 -12.11
CA GLU A 478 -5.56 -24.76 -11.71
C GLU A 478 -4.81 -25.28 -10.47
N GLU A 479 -3.52 -25.01 -10.37
CA GLU A 479 -2.70 -25.44 -9.24
C GLU A 479 -3.02 -24.65 -7.97
N VAL A 480 -3.30 -23.35 -8.08
CA VAL A 480 -3.83 -22.54 -6.97
C VAL A 480 -5.14 -23.15 -6.46
N ARG A 481 -6.07 -23.45 -7.36
CA ARG A 481 -7.36 -24.08 -7.01
C ARG A 481 -7.16 -25.45 -6.35
N ARG A 482 -6.23 -26.27 -6.85
CA ARG A 482 -5.90 -27.58 -6.25
C ARG A 482 -5.40 -27.43 -4.81
N ARG A 483 -4.48 -26.48 -4.56
CA ARG A 483 -3.94 -26.23 -3.21
C ARG A 483 -4.98 -25.62 -2.27
N GLN A 484 -5.89 -24.78 -2.77
CA GLN A 484 -7.03 -24.29 -2.00
C GLN A 484 -7.95 -25.46 -1.57
N GLN A 485 -8.23 -26.41 -2.47
CA GLN A 485 -8.99 -27.61 -2.12
C GLN A 485 -8.23 -28.49 -1.11
N LEU A 486 -6.91 -28.63 -1.26
CA LEU A 486 -6.09 -29.34 -0.28
C LEU A 486 -6.19 -28.70 1.12
N LEU A 487 -6.05 -27.38 1.21
CA LEU A 487 -6.23 -26.62 2.46
C LEU A 487 -7.61 -26.85 3.08
N LEU A 488 -8.68 -26.84 2.30
CA LEU A 488 -10.04 -27.05 2.81
C LEU A 488 -10.27 -28.50 3.27
N SER A 489 -9.79 -29.46 2.50
CA SER A 489 -9.98 -30.91 2.76
C SER A 489 -9.22 -31.42 3.99
N THR A 490 -8.17 -30.71 4.40
CA THR A 490 -7.27 -31.11 5.49
C THR A 490 -7.53 -30.37 6.80
N CYS A 491 -8.55 -29.52 6.86
CA CYS A 491 -8.96 -28.84 8.08
C CYS A 491 -9.96 -29.72 8.86
N PRO A 492 -9.57 -30.29 10.02
CA PRO A 492 -10.40 -31.27 10.70
C PRO A 492 -11.44 -30.65 11.65
N ASP A 493 -11.23 -29.40 12.11
CA ASP A 493 -12.03 -28.78 13.17
C ASP A 493 -12.88 -27.60 12.66
N HIS A 494 -14.19 -27.72 12.80
CA HIS A 494 -15.17 -26.67 12.49
C HIS A 494 -14.99 -25.36 13.28
N ALA A 495 -14.21 -25.37 14.37
CA ALA A 495 -13.84 -24.18 15.12
C ALA A 495 -12.78 -23.31 14.41
N ILE A 496 -12.15 -23.83 13.34
CA ILE A 496 -11.22 -23.10 12.49
C ILE A 496 -11.97 -22.54 11.30
N LYS A 497 -12.01 -21.22 11.19
CA LYS A 497 -12.59 -20.53 10.03
C LYS A 497 -11.50 -20.23 9.01
N ILE A 498 -11.67 -20.70 7.78
CA ILE A 498 -10.71 -20.47 6.69
C ILE A 498 -11.30 -19.44 5.71
N SER A 499 -10.52 -18.43 5.39
CA SER A 499 -10.72 -17.55 4.24
C SER A 499 -9.48 -17.57 3.36
N TYR A 500 -9.64 -17.49 2.04
CA TYR A 500 -8.52 -17.43 1.10
C TYR A 500 -8.82 -16.45 -0.03
N HIS A 501 -7.77 -15.94 -0.66
CA HIS A 501 -7.91 -15.03 -1.79
C HIS A 501 -8.45 -15.75 -3.02
N ASP A 502 -9.25 -15.03 -3.82
CA ASP A 502 -9.73 -15.53 -5.09
C ASP A 502 -8.57 -15.74 -6.08
N ALA A 503 -8.59 -16.86 -6.80
CA ALA A 503 -7.50 -17.25 -7.68
C ALA A 503 -7.47 -16.41 -8.97
N GLU A 504 -8.61 -15.99 -9.49
CA GLU A 504 -8.72 -15.19 -10.71
C GLU A 504 -8.31 -13.73 -10.45
N VAL A 505 -8.71 -13.15 -9.32
CA VAL A 505 -8.24 -11.82 -8.89
C VAL A 505 -6.72 -11.83 -8.73
N SER A 506 -6.18 -12.87 -8.07
CA SER A 506 -4.74 -13.00 -7.83
C SER A 506 -3.93 -13.17 -9.12
N LEU A 507 -4.52 -13.79 -10.15
CA LEU A 507 -3.94 -13.92 -11.49
C LEU A 507 -3.79 -12.54 -12.16
N ILE A 508 -4.87 -11.75 -12.17
CA ILE A 508 -4.82 -10.39 -12.74
C ILE A 508 -3.82 -9.52 -11.99
N GLU A 509 -3.77 -9.61 -10.66
CA GLU A 509 -2.78 -8.90 -9.86
C GLU A 509 -1.35 -9.29 -10.27
N ALA A 510 -1.06 -10.58 -10.47
CA ALA A 510 0.25 -11.04 -10.91
C ALA A 510 0.62 -10.59 -12.33
N VAL A 511 -0.33 -10.57 -13.25
CA VAL A 511 -0.13 -10.00 -14.60
C VAL A 511 0.29 -8.54 -14.47
N LEU A 512 -0.51 -7.72 -13.78
CA LEU A 512 -0.24 -6.29 -13.64
C LEU A 512 1.06 -5.99 -12.89
N SER A 513 1.46 -6.85 -11.95
CA SER A 513 2.75 -6.71 -11.25
C SER A 513 3.97 -7.01 -12.12
N LYS A 514 3.83 -7.76 -13.24
CA LYS A 514 4.95 -8.28 -14.03
C LYS A 514 5.12 -7.65 -15.41
N VAL A 515 4.05 -7.14 -16.01
CA VAL A 515 4.11 -6.54 -17.35
C VAL A 515 4.86 -5.20 -17.35
N GLY A 516 5.36 -4.81 -18.52
CA GLY A 516 5.94 -3.49 -18.78
C GLY A 516 4.92 -2.51 -19.33
N ARG A 517 5.39 -1.46 -20.03
CA ARG A 517 4.54 -0.35 -20.53
C ARG A 517 3.39 -0.79 -21.43
N ARG A 518 3.56 -1.90 -22.17
CA ARG A 518 2.51 -2.52 -22.98
C ARG A 518 1.29 -2.98 -22.17
N GLY A 519 1.46 -3.23 -20.87
CA GLY A 519 0.35 -3.55 -19.96
C GLY A 519 -0.73 -2.47 -19.90
N PHE A 520 -0.41 -1.23 -20.27
CA PHE A 520 -1.40 -0.16 -20.38
C PHE A 520 -2.53 -0.48 -21.36
N ASP A 521 -2.22 -1.15 -22.48
CA ASP A 521 -3.23 -1.49 -23.48
C ASP A 521 -4.23 -2.50 -22.93
N LEU A 522 -3.77 -3.45 -22.10
CA LEU A 522 -4.64 -4.40 -21.39
C LEU A 522 -5.55 -3.68 -20.39
N ILE A 523 -5.01 -2.77 -19.58
CA ILE A 523 -5.80 -2.00 -18.59
C ILE A 523 -6.88 -1.17 -19.29
N LEU A 524 -6.51 -0.50 -20.39
CA LEU A 524 -7.44 0.34 -21.14
C LEU A 524 -8.53 -0.51 -21.83
N ALA A 525 -8.18 -1.67 -22.38
CA ALA A 525 -9.15 -2.61 -22.93
C ALA A 525 -10.09 -3.13 -21.84
N ALA A 526 -9.58 -3.54 -20.68
CA ALA A 526 -10.39 -4.02 -19.56
C ALA A 526 -11.41 -2.95 -19.11
N TRP A 527 -10.98 -1.70 -18.96
CA TRP A 527 -11.88 -0.59 -18.65
C TRP A 527 -12.95 -0.39 -19.74
N ARG A 528 -12.60 -0.47 -21.03
CA ARG A 528 -13.58 -0.40 -22.14
C ARG A 528 -14.60 -1.54 -22.12
N HIS A 529 -14.21 -2.72 -21.67
CA HIS A 529 -15.11 -3.85 -21.42
C HIS A 529 -15.95 -3.68 -20.14
N GLY A 530 -15.78 -2.57 -19.41
CA GLY A 530 -16.57 -2.18 -18.24
C GLY A 530 -15.93 -2.53 -16.90
N CYS A 531 -14.65 -2.93 -16.85
CA CYS A 531 -13.97 -3.13 -15.57
C CYS A 531 -13.80 -1.80 -14.82
N ARG A 532 -14.23 -1.80 -13.56
CA ARG A 532 -14.03 -0.74 -12.57
C ARG A 532 -14.27 -1.36 -11.20
N PHE A 533 -13.61 -0.81 -10.18
CA PHE A 533 -13.63 -1.33 -8.82
C PHE A 533 -13.22 -2.81 -8.73
N ASP A 534 -12.19 -3.23 -9.48
CA ASP A 534 -11.78 -4.65 -9.59
C ASP A 534 -11.28 -5.27 -8.26
N ALA A 535 -11.01 -4.46 -7.24
CA ALA A 535 -10.73 -4.95 -5.87
C ALA A 535 -12.00 -5.36 -5.09
N TRP A 536 -13.18 -4.95 -5.55
CA TRP A 536 -14.47 -5.25 -4.95
C TRP A 536 -15.03 -6.53 -5.58
N THR A 537 -15.29 -7.55 -4.76
CA THR A 537 -15.69 -8.89 -5.22
C THR A 537 -16.99 -8.87 -6.05
N ASP A 538 -17.91 -7.96 -5.76
CA ASP A 538 -19.18 -7.81 -6.49
C ASP A 538 -19.04 -7.03 -7.81
N GLN A 539 -17.90 -6.40 -8.05
CA GLN A 539 -17.62 -5.63 -9.27
C GLN A 539 -16.60 -6.33 -10.18
N PHE A 540 -15.71 -7.16 -9.63
CA PHE A 540 -14.71 -7.90 -10.38
C PHE A 540 -15.35 -8.85 -11.42
N SER A 541 -14.78 -8.87 -12.63
CA SER A 541 -15.22 -9.77 -13.70
C SER A 541 -14.02 -10.32 -14.48
N PHE A 542 -13.70 -11.60 -14.23
CA PHE A 542 -12.61 -12.28 -14.93
C PHE A 542 -12.87 -12.44 -16.43
N GLU A 543 -14.14 -12.59 -16.83
CA GLU A 543 -14.55 -12.67 -18.24
C GLU A 543 -14.16 -11.40 -19.01
N ARG A 544 -14.39 -10.21 -18.43
CA ARG A 544 -14.01 -8.93 -19.06
C ARG A 544 -12.50 -8.79 -19.20
N TRP A 545 -11.73 -9.19 -18.20
CA TRP A 545 -10.27 -9.22 -18.28
C TRP A 545 -9.75 -10.19 -19.35
N THR A 546 -10.38 -11.37 -19.47
CA THR A 546 -10.03 -12.35 -20.50
C THR A 546 -10.36 -11.84 -21.91
N ALA A 547 -11.51 -11.18 -22.08
CA ALA A 547 -11.90 -10.55 -23.35
C ALA A 547 -10.93 -9.41 -23.72
N ALA A 548 -10.55 -8.57 -22.76
CA ALA A 548 -9.56 -7.52 -22.95
C ALA A 548 -8.19 -8.09 -23.34
N ALA A 549 -7.75 -9.17 -22.69
CA ALA A 549 -6.49 -9.83 -23.01
C ALA A 549 -6.49 -10.42 -24.43
N ALA A 550 -7.59 -11.04 -24.85
CA ALA A 550 -7.75 -11.53 -26.21
C ALA A 550 -7.72 -10.40 -27.25
N GLU A 551 -8.33 -9.25 -26.97
CA GLU A 551 -8.31 -8.06 -27.84
C GLU A 551 -6.89 -7.55 -28.08
N VAL A 552 -6.06 -7.49 -27.02
CA VAL A 552 -4.68 -6.98 -27.11
C VAL A 552 -3.62 -8.06 -27.38
N GLY A 553 -4.04 -9.31 -27.58
CA GLY A 553 -3.16 -10.45 -27.88
C GLY A 553 -2.24 -10.83 -26.71
N MET A 554 -2.74 -10.78 -25.47
CA MET A 554 -2.04 -11.20 -24.26
C MET A 554 -2.63 -12.48 -23.69
N ASP A 555 -1.77 -13.37 -23.20
CA ASP A 555 -2.15 -14.59 -22.48
C ASP A 555 -1.93 -14.36 -20.98
N LEU A 556 -3.00 -14.19 -20.21
CA LEU A 556 -2.91 -13.84 -18.79
C LEU A 556 -2.17 -14.90 -17.96
N GLU A 557 -2.43 -16.18 -18.22
CA GLU A 557 -1.80 -17.28 -17.47
C GLU A 557 -0.31 -17.37 -17.80
N ALA A 558 0.04 -17.37 -19.09
CA ALA A 558 1.44 -17.43 -19.50
C ALA A 558 2.27 -16.24 -18.95
N ILE A 559 1.66 -15.07 -18.81
CA ILE A 559 2.32 -13.88 -18.25
C ILE A 559 2.55 -14.04 -16.74
N ALA A 560 1.52 -14.47 -16.01
CA ALA A 560 1.60 -14.62 -14.56
C ALA A 560 2.62 -15.70 -14.16
N SER A 561 2.58 -16.86 -14.83
CA SER A 561 3.40 -18.02 -14.46
C SER A 561 4.80 -18.06 -15.06
N ALA A 562 5.15 -17.14 -15.96
CA ALA A 562 6.50 -17.07 -16.51
C ALA A 562 7.58 -16.77 -15.46
N ASP A 563 8.47 -17.71 -15.22
CA ASP A 563 9.76 -17.43 -14.57
C ASP A 563 10.62 -16.50 -15.42
N THR A 564 11.41 -15.65 -14.78
CA THR A 564 12.32 -14.71 -15.44
C THR A 564 13.77 -15.07 -15.13
N PRO A 565 14.68 -15.11 -16.13
CA PRO A 565 16.10 -15.32 -15.86
C PRO A 565 16.66 -14.29 -14.88
N LEU A 566 17.53 -14.73 -13.96
CA LEU A 566 18.07 -13.85 -12.90
C LEU A 566 18.89 -12.67 -13.46
N ASP A 567 19.47 -12.83 -14.64
CA ASP A 567 20.27 -11.85 -15.36
C ASP A 567 19.48 -10.97 -16.33
N ALA A 568 18.21 -11.29 -16.60
CA ALA A 568 17.35 -10.50 -17.47
C ALA A 568 17.08 -9.10 -16.89
N ARG A 569 17.04 -8.11 -17.79
CA ARG A 569 16.62 -6.75 -17.52
C ARG A 569 15.10 -6.69 -17.34
N LEU A 570 14.66 -6.08 -16.23
CA LEU A 570 13.26 -5.98 -15.85
C LEU A 570 12.65 -4.59 -16.17
N PRO A 571 11.33 -4.49 -16.43
CA PRO A 571 10.67 -3.23 -16.81
C PRO A 571 10.86 -2.10 -15.79
N TRP A 572 10.89 -2.44 -14.51
CA TRP A 572 10.97 -1.49 -13.41
C TRP A 572 12.38 -1.04 -13.06
N GLU A 573 13.47 -1.58 -13.63
CA GLU A 573 14.83 -1.36 -13.10
C GLU A 573 15.26 0.11 -12.94
N HIS A 574 14.67 1.00 -13.72
CA HIS A 574 14.94 2.43 -13.71
C HIS A 574 14.27 3.18 -12.53
N THR A 575 13.27 2.62 -11.83
CA THR A 575 12.57 3.22 -10.67
C THR A 575 12.98 2.58 -9.34
N SER A 576 14.21 2.85 -8.92
CA SER A 576 14.87 2.05 -7.87
C SER A 576 14.56 2.51 -6.43
N PRO A 577 14.19 1.58 -5.51
CA PRO A 577 14.20 1.83 -4.07
C PRO A 577 15.61 1.79 -3.46
N ALA A 578 16.66 1.80 -4.30
CA ALA A 578 18.09 1.69 -3.97
C ALA A 578 18.56 0.33 -3.44
N VAL A 579 17.69 -0.68 -3.30
CA VAL A 579 18.15 -2.06 -3.07
C VAL A 579 18.95 -2.55 -4.28
N SER A 580 20.12 -3.17 -4.04
CA SER A 580 20.96 -3.66 -5.14
C SER A 580 20.44 -4.98 -5.72
N GLN A 581 20.55 -5.13 -7.04
CA GLN A 581 20.24 -6.40 -7.72
C GLN A 581 21.11 -7.56 -7.21
N GLY A 582 22.37 -7.29 -6.87
CA GLY A 582 23.27 -8.28 -6.26
C GLY A 582 22.75 -8.82 -4.93
N PHE A 583 22.20 -7.96 -4.07
CA PHE A 583 21.54 -8.37 -2.82
C PHE A 583 20.33 -9.25 -3.09
N LEU A 584 19.43 -8.82 -3.99
CA LEU A 584 18.21 -9.57 -4.31
C LEU A 584 18.53 -10.97 -4.87
N ARG A 585 19.48 -11.08 -5.80
CA ARG A 585 19.95 -12.37 -6.35
C ARG A 585 20.57 -13.26 -5.28
N ARG A 586 21.33 -12.68 -4.34
CA ARG A 586 21.91 -13.42 -3.21
C ARG A 586 20.82 -13.97 -2.29
N GLU A 587 19.82 -13.17 -1.96
CA GLU A 587 18.69 -13.63 -1.13
C GLU A 587 17.84 -14.70 -1.83
N TYR A 588 17.63 -14.60 -3.15
CA TYR A 588 16.99 -15.66 -3.93
C TYR A 588 17.73 -17.00 -3.81
N ARG A 589 19.06 -17.00 -3.97
CA ARG A 589 19.88 -18.21 -3.83
C ARG A 589 19.86 -18.79 -2.41
N ARG A 590 19.88 -17.92 -1.39
CA ARG A 590 19.74 -18.34 0.02
C ARG A 590 18.36 -18.95 0.29
N ALA A 591 17.30 -18.43 -0.34
CA ALA A 591 15.96 -19.00 -0.25
C ALA A 591 15.92 -20.44 -0.76
N ALA A 592 16.50 -20.70 -1.93
CA ALA A 592 16.59 -22.04 -2.50
C ALA A 592 17.35 -23.05 -1.60
N GLN A 593 18.18 -22.55 -0.68
CA GLN A 593 18.94 -23.35 0.28
C GLN A 593 18.33 -23.37 1.69
N GLY A 594 17.22 -22.67 1.93
CA GLY A 594 16.62 -22.51 3.26
C GLY A 594 17.48 -21.72 4.25
N VAL A 595 18.47 -20.96 3.79
CA VAL A 595 19.39 -20.21 4.66
C VAL A 595 18.76 -18.87 5.01
N THR A 596 18.57 -18.58 6.30
CA THR A 596 18.00 -17.32 6.78
C THR A 596 19.01 -16.18 6.81
N THR A 597 18.53 -14.94 6.77
CA THR A 597 19.32 -13.70 6.82
C THR A 597 18.86 -12.85 8.00
N PRO A 598 19.78 -12.39 8.87
CA PRO A 598 19.42 -11.69 10.10
C PRO A 598 18.92 -10.25 9.86
N ASP A 599 18.37 -9.66 10.93
CA ASP A 599 17.91 -8.28 10.96
C ASP A 599 19.08 -7.32 11.22
N CYS A 600 19.35 -6.42 10.28
CA CYS A 600 20.46 -5.48 10.39
C CYS A 600 20.26 -4.33 11.41
N THR A 601 19.10 -4.23 12.05
CA THR A 601 18.84 -3.30 13.16
C THR A 601 19.07 -3.94 14.53
N ARG A 602 19.26 -5.26 14.58
CA ARG A 602 19.57 -6.01 15.80
C ARG A 602 20.98 -6.58 15.80
N GLU A 603 21.48 -6.90 14.61
CA GLU A 603 22.81 -7.48 14.41
C GLU A 603 23.67 -6.56 13.53
N SER A 604 24.17 -7.07 12.41
CA SER A 604 25.10 -6.37 11.52
C SER A 604 24.49 -6.09 10.15
N CYS A 605 25.06 -5.11 9.45
CA CYS A 605 24.62 -4.74 8.11
C CYS A 605 24.71 -5.94 7.14
N VAL A 606 23.59 -6.24 6.47
CA VAL A 606 23.49 -7.33 5.48
C VAL A 606 23.86 -6.89 4.05
N GLY A 607 24.30 -5.64 3.86
CA GLY A 607 24.81 -5.14 2.59
C GLY A 607 23.76 -5.04 1.47
N CYS A 608 22.57 -4.51 1.76
CA CYS A 608 21.54 -4.32 0.73
C CYS A 608 21.82 -3.15 -0.23
N GLY A 609 22.65 -2.19 0.19
CA GLY A 609 23.08 -1.03 -0.60
C GLY A 609 22.22 0.23 -0.44
N VAL A 610 21.09 0.16 0.28
CA VAL A 610 20.13 1.27 0.42
C VAL A 610 20.76 2.48 1.12
N CYS A 611 21.29 2.30 2.34
CA CYS A 611 21.83 3.39 3.15
C CYS A 611 22.91 4.23 2.44
N PRO A 612 24.00 3.63 1.91
CA PRO A 612 25.04 4.42 1.23
C PRO A 612 24.58 5.06 -0.08
N LYS A 613 23.62 4.46 -0.80
CA LYS A 613 23.12 5.04 -2.06
C LYS A 613 22.21 6.24 -1.84
N LEU A 614 21.39 6.20 -0.80
CA LEU A 614 20.41 7.25 -0.49
C LEU A 614 20.96 8.29 0.50
N GLY A 615 22.12 8.03 1.13
CA GLY A 615 22.67 8.90 2.16
C GLY A 615 21.76 9.00 3.39
N VAL A 616 21.09 7.90 3.75
CA VAL A 616 20.22 7.78 4.95
C VAL A 616 20.65 6.56 5.75
N GLU A 617 20.41 6.55 7.06
CA GLU A 617 20.73 5.43 7.95
C GLU A 617 19.49 4.91 8.70
N ASN A 618 19.64 3.79 9.40
CA ASN A 618 18.61 3.37 10.35
C ASN A 618 18.62 4.34 11.54
N ALA A 619 17.48 4.93 11.86
CA ALA A 619 17.29 5.79 13.03
C ALA A 619 16.44 5.05 14.06
N ILE A 620 17.09 4.38 15.01
CA ILE A 620 16.44 3.66 16.11
C ILE A 620 16.59 4.51 17.37
N VAL A 621 15.48 4.84 18.05
CA VAL A 621 15.48 5.82 19.15
C VAL A 621 15.84 5.23 20.51
N GLY A 622 15.87 3.91 20.63
CA GLY A 622 16.24 3.17 21.83
C GLY A 622 16.88 1.82 21.51
N ASP A 623 17.09 1.00 22.53
CA ASP A 623 17.70 -0.32 22.34
C ASP A 623 16.69 -1.31 21.74
N ARG A 624 17.09 -1.95 20.64
CA ARG A 624 16.41 -3.17 20.15
C ARG A 624 17.15 -4.36 20.74
N HIS A 625 16.60 -4.97 21.78
CA HIS A 625 17.20 -6.18 22.34
C HIS A 625 17.33 -7.26 21.25
N GLY A 626 18.53 -7.85 21.15
CA GLY A 626 18.76 -9.04 20.34
C GLY A 626 17.99 -10.22 20.91
N ARG A 627 17.68 -11.21 20.07
CA ARG A 627 17.12 -12.48 20.54
C ARG A 627 18.08 -13.09 21.56
N HIS A 628 17.64 -13.19 22.81
CA HIS A 628 18.24 -14.10 23.78
C HIS A 628 17.45 -15.40 23.78
#